data_AF-A0A0B8NI39-F1
#
_entry.id   AF-A0A0B8NI39-F1
#
_cell.length_a   1.000
_cell.length_b   1.000
_cell.length_c   1.000
_cell.angle_alpha   90.00
_cell.angle_beta   90.00
_cell.angle_gamma   90.00
#
_symmetry.space_group_name_H-M   'P 1'
#
loop_
_entity.id
_entity.type
_entity.pdbx_description
1 polymer ?
#
loop_
_entity_poly.entity_id
_entity_poly.type
_entity_poly.pdbx_seq_one_letter_code
_entity_poly.pdbx_strand_id
1 'polypeptide(L)'
;MTTQLPSKDLLLEACSGLVIQPHPILQAAYELASLHEARRTADPATLSEIDSARARLAHEIDQWVIREPPRPHAAATLHTETVGMVVDRIARFSVDAHCTLDTAASEAHLHYAW
;
A
#
# COMPACT_ATOMS: atom_id res chain seq x y z
N MET A 1 17.33 -5.43 18.15
CA MET A 1 17.41 -4.13 17.42
C MET A 1 15.97 -3.72 17.21
N THR A 2 15.51 -2.58 17.72
CA THR A 2 14.11 -2.15 17.54
C THR A 2 13.97 -1.58 16.13
N THR A 3 13.37 -2.30 15.20
CA THR A 3 13.05 -1.75 13.87
C THR A 3 11.96 -0.72 14.03
N GLN A 4 12.31 0.54 13.81
CA GLN A 4 11.34 1.64 13.82
C GLN A 4 10.41 1.50 12.60
N LEU A 5 9.14 1.90 12.75
CA LEU A 5 8.22 2.00 11.63
C LEU A 5 8.84 2.84 10.48
N PRO A 6 8.65 2.42 9.22
CA PRO A 6 9.12 3.21 8.08
C PRO A 6 8.39 4.55 8.04
N SER A 7 9.05 5.56 7.46
CA SER A 7 8.40 6.85 7.21
C SER A 7 7.29 6.71 6.17
N LYS A 8 6.38 7.68 6.15
CA LYS A 8 5.33 7.78 5.12
C LYS A 8 5.93 7.83 3.72
N ASP A 9 7.05 8.54 3.53
CA ASP A 9 7.64 8.72 2.21
C ASP A 9 8.20 7.39 1.68
N LEU A 10 8.87 6.59 2.53
CA LEU A 10 9.32 5.24 2.17
C LEU A 10 8.14 4.31 1.84
N LEU A 11 7.01 4.44 2.53
CA LEU A 11 5.79 3.69 2.20
C LEU A 11 5.24 4.06 0.82
N LEU A 12 5.20 5.35 0.47
CA LEU A 12 4.74 5.81 -0.83
C LEU A 12 5.70 5.37 -1.95
N GLU A 13 7.01 5.45 -1.72
CA GLU A 13 8.02 4.93 -2.65
C GLU A 13 7.85 3.43 -2.88
N ALA A 14 7.63 2.65 -1.82
CA ALA A 14 7.38 1.22 -1.93
C ALA A 14 6.10 0.91 -2.72
N CYS A 15 5.02 1.66 -2.49
CA CYS A 15 3.78 1.54 -3.28
C CYS A 15 4.00 1.92 -4.75
N SER A 16 5.04 2.70 -5.06
CA SER A 16 5.42 3.10 -6.42
C SER A 16 6.39 2.11 -7.09
N GLY A 17 6.74 1.00 -6.44
CA GLY A 17 7.69 0.01 -6.96
C GLY A 17 9.13 0.16 -6.44
N LEU A 18 9.42 1.14 -5.59
CA LEU A 18 10.76 1.41 -5.09
C LEU A 18 10.92 0.99 -3.63
N VAL A 19 11.48 -0.20 -3.40
CA VAL A 19 11.83 -0.68 -2.05
C VAL A 19 13.30 -0.38 -1.75
N ILE A 20 13.55 0.79 -1.16
CA ILE A 20 14.93 1.29 -0.91
C ILE A 20 15.64 0.51 0.20
N GLN A 21 14.90 -0.04 1.16
CA GLN A 21 15.46 -0.79 2.28
C GLN A 21 14.67 -2.08 2.55
N PRO A 22 15.34 -3.17 2.98
CA PRO A 22 14.67 -4.40 3.35
C PRO A 22 13.90 -4.18 4.66
N HIS A 23 12.59 -3.93 4.54
CA HIS A 23 11.69 -3.80 5.68
C HIS A 23 10.37 -4.52 5.35
N PRO A 24 9.85 -5.40 6.23
CA PRO A 24 8.69 -6.23 5.93
C PRO A 24 7.45 -5.42 5.54
N ILE A 25 7.19 -4.29 6.24
CA ILE A 25 6.11 -3.36 5.86
C ILE A 25 6.31 -2.76 4.46
N LEU A 26 7.53 -2.44 4.05
CA LEU A 26 7.76 -1.85 2.71
C LEU A 26 7.55 -2.89 1.62
N GLN A 27 8.02 -4.12 1.84
CA GLN A 27 7.75 -5.21 0.91
C GLN A 27 6.25 -5.51 0.82
N ALA A 28 5.55 -5.58 1.96
CA ALA A 28 4.11 -5.79 1.97
C ALA A 28 3.35 -4.64 1.31
N ALA A 29 3.78 -3.38 1.48
CA ALA A 29 3.17 -2.22 0.83
C ALA A 29 3.32 -2.28 -0.71
N TYR A 30 4.50 -2.66 -1.20
CA TYR A 30 4.73 -2.92 -2.62
C TYR A 30 3.82 -4.04 -3.17
N GLU A 31 3.73 -5.16 -2.46
CA GLU A 31 2.88 -6.28 -2.86
C GLU A 31 1.39 -5.91 -2.82
N LEU A 32 0.95 -5.16 -1.81
CA LEU A 32 -0.42 -4.63 -1.72
C LEU A 32 -0.73 -3.70 -2.89
N ALA A 33 0.19 -2.81 -3.28
CA ALA A 33 0.01 -1.95 -4.45
C ALA A 33 -0.13 -2.78 -5.73
N SER A 34 0.72 -3.77 -5.93
CA SER A 34 0.65 -4.70 -7.06
C SER A 34 -0.68 -5.47 -7.12
N LEU A 35 -1.22 -5.88 -5.96
CA LEU A 35 -2.53 -6.50 -5.86
C LEU A 35 -3.67 -5.54 -6.21
N HIS A 36 -3.59 -4.27 -5.79
CA HIS A 36 -4.58 -3.24 -6.14
C HIS A 36 -4.56 -2.92 -7.64
N GLU A 37 -3.39 -2.90 -8.27
CA GLU A 37 -3.25 -2.78 -9.73
C GLU A 37 -3.92 -3.97 -10.44
N ALA A 38 -3.57 -5.20 -10.04
CA ALA A 38 -4.15 -6.42 -10.62
C ALA A 38 -5.68 -6.46 -10.44
N ARG A 39 -6.19 -6.00 -9.29
CA ARG A 39 -7.63 -5.97 -8.98
C ARG A 39 -8.44 -5.14 -9.97
N ARG A 40 -7.85 -4.11 -10.58
CA ARG A 40 -8.54 -3.20 -11.51
C ARG A 40 -8.93 -3.89 -12.82
N THR A 41 -8.16 -4.87 -13.25
CA THR A 41 -8.37 -5.59 -14.52
C THR A 41 -8.78 -7.04 -14.32
N ALA A 42 -8.87 -7.50 -13.07
CA ALA A 42 -9.21 -8.87 -12.73
C ALA A 42 -10.67 -9.23 -13.05
N ASP A 43 -10.88 -10.47 -13.46
CA ASP A 43 -12.20 -11.07 -13.56
C ASP A 43 -12.78 -11.41 -12.17
N PRO A 44 -14.10 -11.68 -12.05
CA PRO A 44 -14.73 -11.97 -10.77
C PRO A 44 -14.16 -13.16 -10.00
N ALA A 45 -13.61 -14.17 -10.69
CA ALA A 45 -13.04 -15.34 -10.02
C ALA A 45 -11.71 -14.97 -9.35
N THR A 46 -10.88 -14.17 -10.05
CA THR A 46 -9.57 -13.70 -9.59
C THR A 46 -9.71 -12.65 -8.48
N LEU A 47 -10.78 -11.84 -8.48
CA LEU A 47 -11.03 -10.82 -7.44
C LEU A 47 -11.02 -11.40 -6.02
N SER A 48 -11.63 -12.57 -5.82
CA SER A 48 -11.69 -13.23 -4.50
C SER A 48 -10.31 -13.65 -4.01
N GLU A 49 -9.46 -14.13 -4.92
CA GLU A 49 -8.08 -14.53 -4.61
C GLU A 49 -7.22 -13.31 -4.25
N ILE A 50 -7.36 -12.22 -5.01
CA ILE A 50 -6.70 -10.94 -4.74
C ILE A 50 -7.13 -10.39 -3.37
N ASP A 51 -8.42 -10.36 -3.08
CA ASP A 51 -8.93 -9.84 -1.80
C ASP A 51 -8.47 -10.71 -0.61
N SER A 52 -8.33 -12.02 -0.82
CA SER A 52 -7.77 -12.94 0.19
C SER A 52 -6.27 -12.70 0.41
N ALA A 53 -5.50 -12.52 -0.67
CA ALA A 53 -4.07 -12.21 -0.60
C ALA A 53 -3.82 -10.87 0.10
N ARG A 54 -4.64 -9.85 -0.20
CA ARG A 54 -4.63 -8.53 0.44
C ARG A 54 -4.90 -8.63 1.94
N ALA A 55 -5.94 -9.36 2.34
CA ALA A 55 -6.26 -9.57 3.74
C ALA A 55 -5.13 -10.31 4.49
N ARG A 56 -4.49 -11.30 3.84
CA ARG A 56 -3.33 -12.01 4.41
C ARG A 56 -2.14 -11.08 4.64
N LEU A 57 -1.77 -10.26 3.66
CA LEU A 57 -0.67 -9.30 3.81
C LEU A 57 -0.94 -8.26 4.90
N ALA A 58 -2.16 -7.73 4.98
CA ALA A 58 -2.55 -6.83 6.07
C ALA A 58 -2.41 -7.51 7.44
N HIS A 59 -2.83 -8.78 7.57
CA HIS A 59 -2.67 -9.55 8.79
C HIS A 59 -1.19 -9.83 9.13
N GLU A 60 -0.33 -10.10 8.15
CA GLU A 60 1.10 -10.30 8.35
C GLU A 60 1.80 -9.04 8.87
N ILE A 61 1.40 -7.86 8.36
CA ILE A 61 1.83 -6.57 8.90
C ILE A 61 1.41 -6.44 10.37
N ASP A 62 0.15 -6.73 10.70
CA ASP A 62 -0.36 -6.65 12.07
C ASP A 62 0.40 -7.57 13.02
N GLN A 63 0.67 -8.81 12.59
CA GLN A 63 1.47 -9.73 13.37
C GLN A 63 2.90 -9.24 13.58
N TRP A 64 3.51 -8.63 12.55
CA TRP A 64 4.83 -8.04 12.70
C TRP A 64 4.81 -6.88 13.70
N VAL A 65 3.81 -6.00 13.64
CA VAL A 65 3.65 -4.89 14.60
C VAL A 65 3.45 -5.39 16.03
N ILE A 66 2.72 -6.50 16.23
CA ILE A 66 2.57 -7.11 17.55
C ILE A 66 3.90 -7.67 18.08
N ARG A 67 4.72 -8.29 17.20
CA ARG A 67 6.04 -8.83 17.56
C ARG A 67 7.06 -7.74 17.84
N GLU A 68 7.01 -6.66 17.07
CA GLU A 68 7.94 -5.53 17.14
C GLU A 68 7.17 -4.23 17.37
N PRO A 69 6.57 -4.05 18.57
CA PRO A 69 5.69 -2.93 18.82
C PRO A 69 6.46 -1.61 18.69
N PRO A 70 6.03 -0.72 17.78
CA PRO A 70 6.63 0.59 17.66
C PRO A 70 6.37 1.39 18.93
N ARG A 71 7.30 2.26 19.29
CA ARG A 71 7.10 3.18 20.41
C ARG A 71 5.91 4.09 20.07
N PRO A 72 4.80 4.06 20.84
CA PRO A 72 3.66 4.92 20.58
C PRO A 72 4.10 6.38 20.67
N HIS A 73 3.59 7.22 19.77
CA HIS A 73 3.71 8.65 19.95
C HIS A 73 2.90 9.07 21.19
N ALA A 74 3.40 10.01 22.00
CA ALA A 74 2.76 10.38 23.27
C ALA A 74 1.31 10.88 23.13
N ALA A 75 0.94 11.36 21.93
CA ALA A 75 -0.41 11.80 21.59
C ALA A 75 -1.21 10.79 20.72
N ALA A 76 -0.73 9.54 20.58
CA ALA A 76 -1.43 8.53 19.79
C ALA A 76 -2.76 8.15 20.46
N THR A 77 -3.86 8.37 19.73
CA THR A 77 -5.20 7.90 20.12
C THR A 77 -5.39 6.45 19.73
N LEU A 78 -6.23 5.71 20.47
CA LEU A 78 -6.64 4.37 20.07
C LEU A 78 -7.49 4.46 18.80
N HIS A 79 -7.07 3.79 17.74
CA HIS A 79 -7.81 3.67 16.50
C HIS A 79 -8.45 2.27 16.40
N THR A 80 -9.60 2.18 15.72
CA THR A 80 -10.27 0.89 15.43
C THR A 80 -9.64 0.17 14.24
N GLU A 81 -8.78 0.85 13.48
CA GLU A 81 -8.07 0.28 12.35
C GLU A 81 -6.70 -0.23 12.78
N THR A 82 -6.31 -1.38 12.25
CA THR A 82 -4.97 -1.94 12.46
C THR A 82 -3.95 -1.28 11.54
N VAL A 83 -2.65 -1.47 11.82
CA VAL A 83 -1.58 -0.91 10.97
C VAL A 83 -1.66 -1.52 9.57
N GLY A 84 -1.93 -2.81 9.46
CA GLY A 84 -2.14 -3.51 8.19
C GLY A 84 -3.29 -2.91 7.38
N MET A 85 -4.42 -2.58 8.02
CA MET A 85 -5.54 -1.89 7.36
C MET A 85 -5.15 -0.50 6.84
N VAL A 86 -4.36 0.24 7.61
CA VAL A 86 -3.89 1.57 7.20
C VAL A 86 -2.94 1.46 6.01
N VAL A 87 -1.99 0.53 6.03
CA VAL A 87 -1.04 0.31 4.92
C VAL A 87 -1.75 -0.16 3.66
N ASP A 88 -2.70 -1.10 3.77
CA ASP A 88 -3.53 -1.54 2.64
C ASP A 88 -4.29 -0.38 1.98
N ARG A 89 -4.88 0.50 2.80
CA ARG A 89 -5.57 1.69 2.30
C ARG A 89 -4.62 2.69 1.62
N ILE A 90 -3.42 2.88 2.16
CA ILE A 90 -2.40 3.74 1.54
C ILE A 90 -1.99 3.17 0.18
N ALA A 91 -1.77 1.85 0.07
CA ALA A 91 -1.45 1.20 -1.19
C ALA A 91 -2.55 1.42 -2.23
N ARG A 92 -3.82 1.21 -1.86
CA ARG A 92 -4.97 1.49 -2.73
C ARG A 92 -4.98 2.93 -3.25
N PHE A 93 -4.87 3.91 -2.35
CA PHE A 93 -4.91 5.32 -2.75
C PHE A 93 -3.71 5.73 -3.60
N SER A 94 -2.54 5.12 -3.39
CA SER A 94 -1.36 5.38 -4.22
C SER A 94 -1.58 4.91 -5.66
N VAL A 95 -2.13 3.70 -5.83
CA VAL A 95 -2.51 3.16 -7.15
C VAL A 95 -3.60 4.03 -7.82
N ASP A 96 -4.63 4.42 -7.07
CA ASP A 96 -5.69 5.29 -7.59
C ASP A 96 -5.13 6.64 -8.06
N ALA A 97 -4.22 7.24 -7.30
CA ALA A 97 -3.56 8.50 -7.64
C ALA A 97 -2.71 8.35 -8.91
N HIS A 98 -1.86 7.32 -9.02
CA HIS A 98 -1.03 7.10 -10.19
C HIS A 98 -1.86 6.89 -11.47
N CYS A 99 -2.89 6.05 -11.42
CA CYS A 99 -3.74 5.85 -12.59
C CYS A 99 -4.52 7.11 -12.99
N THR A 100 -4.88 7.96 -12.02
CA THR A 100 -5.52 9.26 -12.32
C THR A 100 -4.54 10.17 -13.05
N LEU A 101 -3.28 10.20 -12.62
CA LEU A 101 -2.21 10.97 -13.28
C LEU A 101 -1.94 10.47 -14.70
N ASP A 102 -1.84 9.16 -14.91
CA ASP A 102 -1.63 8.58 -16.24
C ASP A 102 -2.78 8.89 -17.20
N THR A 103 -4.02 8.84 -16.69
CA THR A 103 -5.21 9.18 -17.48
C THR A 103 -5.20 10.66 -17.88
N ALA A 104 -4.92 11.56 -16.93
CA ALA A 104 -4.84 13.00 -17.20
C ALA A 104 -3.70 13.35 -18.17
N ALA A 105 -2.55 12.68 -18.06
CA ALA A 105 -1.43 12.85 -18.99
C ALA A 105 -1.81 12.38 -20.40
N SER A 106 -2.55 11.29 -20.53
CA SER A 106 -3.05 10.81 -21.83
C SER A 106 -4.03 11.81 -22.47
N GLU A 107 -4.97 12.35 -21.69
CA GLU A 107 -5.92 13.38 -22.16
C GLU A 107 -5.21 14.65 -22.64
N ALA A 108 -4.21 15.12 -21.89
CA ALA A 108 -3.40 16.27 -22.28
C ALA A 108 -2.65 16.03 -23.60
N HIS A 109 -2.04 14.85 -23.79
CA HIS A 109 -1.38 14.51 -25.06
C HIS A 109 -2.35 14.48 -26.24
N LEU A 110 -3.56 13.96 -26.04
CA LEU A 110 -4.61 14.01 -27.08
C LEU A 110 -4.97 15.46 -27.42
N HIS A 111 -5.13 16.34 -26.42
CA HIS A 111 -5.44 17.75 -26.66
C HIS A 111 -4.36 18.46 -27.49
N TYR A 112 -3.08 18.19 -27.25
CA TYR A 112 -1.98 18.79 -28.02
C TYR A 112 -1.78 18.20 -29.43
N ALA A 113 -2.38 17.04 -29.72
CA ALA A 113 -2.27 16.39 -31.03
C ALA A 113 -3.33 16.88 -32.04
N TRP A 114 -4.33 17.65 -31.59
CA TRP A 114 -5.40 18.25 -32.39
C TRP A 114 -5.26 19.78 -32.42
#